data_AF-A0A945VQV2-F1
#
_entry.id   AF-A0A945VQV2-F1
#
_cell.length_a   1.000
_cell.length_b   1.000
_cell.length_c   1.000
_cell.angle_alpha   90.00
_cell.angle_beta   90.00
_cell.angle_gamma   90.00
#
_symmetry.space_group_name_H-M   'P 1'
#
loop_
_entity.id
_entity.type
_entity.pdbx_description
1 polymer ?
#
loop_
_entity_poly.entity_id
_entity_poly.type
_entity_poly.pdbx_seq_one_letter_code
_entity_poly.pdbx_strand_id
1 'polypeptide(L)'
;MDLKALFTKYGVDNAELLADVEQAAGKEQGIPSGRFKVVVGERNDARTKLAEQEVMIEGLNKTITAFDGERATLGEFKTKYEGIQAEAFRADKESWGEKAKMFNVEEGNVLFEKVSKIKDRFLTPTDRELTHDEVRQNLNNFKVYEDINYFGKQETTATPPNTQKPGGDLPNEKGDFYGYKNIAELARADWRKAEQWKQERK
;
A
#
# COMPACT_ATOMS: atom_id res chain seq x y z
N MET A 1 50.97 32.17 46.97
CA MET A 1 50.72 30.83 46.40
C MET A 1 50.65 31.03 44.89
N ASP A 2 51.44 30.29 44.10
CA ASP A 2 51.45 30.43 42.64
C ASP A 2 50.25 29.66 42.05
N LEU A 3 49.21 30.42 41.67
CA LEU A 3 47.96 29.88 41.12
C LEU A 3 48.18 29.19 39.79
N LYS A 4 49.08 29.73 38.94
CA LYS A 4 49.39 29.14 37.64
C LYS A 4 50.02 27.76 37.81
N ALA A 5 50.99 27.62 38.71
CA ALA A 5 51.60 26.33 39.02
C ALA A 5 50.61 25.31 39.59
N LEU A 6 49.61 25.77 40.36
CA LEU A 6 48.54 24.91 40.90
C LEU A 6 47.57 24.42 39.82
N PHE A 7 47.16 25.31 38.93
CA PHE A 7 46.28 24.96 37.80
C PHE A 7 46.97 23.97 36.88
N THR A 8 48.23 24.22 36.52
CA THR A 8 49.04 23.27 35.73
C THR A 8 49.19 21.92 36.43
N LYS A 9 49.46 21.91 37.75
CA LYS A 9 49.58 20.67 38.54
C LYS A 9 48.30 19.83 38.57
N TYR A 10 47.14 20.48 38.46
CA TYR A 10 45.83 19.82 38.44
C TYR A 10 45.22 19.70 37.04
N GLY A 11 46.01 19.92 35.98
CA GLY A 11 45.59 19.72 34.59
C GLY A 11 44.55 20.73 34.11
N VAL A 12 44.46 21.90 34.76
CA VAL A 12 43.57 22.98 34.35
C VAL A 12 44.34 23.91 33.41
N ASP A 13 44.11 23.77 32.10
CA ASP A 13 44.69 24.63 31.08
C ASP A 13 43.60 25.54 30.49
N ASN A 14 43.14 26.49 31.31
CA ASN A 14 42.13 27.48 30.91
C ASN A 14 42.51 28.86 31.46
N ALA A 15 42.97 29.73 30.55
CA ALA A 15 43.51 31.04 30.88
C ALA A 15 42.46 32.00 31.47
N GLU A 16 41.19 31.90 31.06
CA GLU A 16 40.10 32.72 31.63
C GLU A 16 39.84 32.35 33.10
N LEU A 17 39.87 31.05 33.41
CA LEU A 17 39.65 30.53 34.76
C LEU A 17 40.79 30.91 35.71
N LEU A 18 42.01 31.02 35.19
CA LEU A 18 43.16 31.53 35.94
C LEU A 18 42.99 33.04 36.23
N ALA A 19 42.56 33.82 35.24
CA ALA A 19 42.34 35.27 35.38
C ALA A 19 41.22 35.59 36.39
N ASP A 20 40.09 34.88 36.33
CA ASP A 20 38.97 35.07 37.27
C ASP A 20 39.37 34.73 38.71
N VAL A 21 40.19 33.69 38.88
CA VAL A 21 40.68 33.26 40.21
C VAL A 21 41.77 34.17 40.73
N GLU A 22 42.65 34.71 39.88
CA GLU A 22 43.61 35.76 40.25
C GLU A 22 42.90 37.04 40.69
N GLN A 23 41.81 37.42 40.00
CA GLN A 23 40.99 38.58 40.35
C GLN A 23 40.22 38.37 41.67
N ALA A 24 39.74 37.15 41.95
CA ALA A 24 39.05 36.80 43.19
C ALA A 24 40.01 36.67 44.39
N ALA A 25 41.19 36.08 44.18
CA ALA A 25 42.22 35.91 45.22
C ALA A 25 42.89 37.23 45.62
N GLY A 26 42.87 38.23 44.74
CA GLY A 26 43.39 39.57 45.03
C GLY A 26 42.56 40.39 46.04
N LYS A 27 41.37 39.92 46.43
CA LYS A 27 40.44 40.71 47.27
C LYS A 27 40.20 40.20 48.69
N GLU A 28 40.42 38.93 49.02
CA GLU A 28 40.23 38.44 50.39
C GLU A 28 40.93 37.09 50.63
N GLN A 29 41.15 36.78 51.91
CA GLN A 29 41.90 35.63 52.43
C GLN A 29 41.74 34.34 51.61
N GLY A 30 42.88 33.71 51.29
CA GLY A 30 43.03 32.66 50.29
C GLY A 30 41.94 31.57 50.30
N ILE A 31 41.47 31.24 49.10
CA ILE A 31 40.52 30.16 48.85
C ILE A 31 41.13 28.82 49.33
N PRO A 32 40.47 28.08 50.25
CA PRO A 32 40.95 26.78 50.70
C PRO A 32 41.11 25.82 49.52
N SER A 33 42.32 25.28 49.34
CA SER A 33 42.69 24.42 48.19
C SER A 33 41.76 23.22 47.97
N GLY A 34 41.15 22.69 49.04
CA GLY A 34 40.14 21.63 48.96
C GLY A 34 38.86 22.04 48.25
N ARG A 35 38.36 23.27 48.50
CA ARG A 35 37.16 23.80 47.81
C ARG A 35 37.44 24.08 46.34
N PHE A 36 38.61 24.60 46.03
CA PHE A 36 39.04 24.84 44.65
C PHE A 36 39.08 23.54 43.83
N LYS A 37 39.63 22.45 44.40
CA LYS A 37 39.69 21.14 43.73
C LYS A 37 38.30 20.57 43.40
N VAL A 38 37.33 20.72 44.32
CA VAL A 38 35.95 20.25 44.11
C VAL A 38 35.28 21.02 42.97
N VAL A 39 35.34 22.35 42.99
CA VAL A 39 34.72 23.21 41.96
C VAL A 39 35.32 22.94 40.58
N VAL A 40 36.65 22.78 40.49
CA VAL A 40 37.32 22.42 39.23
C VAL A 40 36.89 21.04 38.73
N GLY A 41 36.76 20.06 39.63
CA GLY A 41 36.26 18.72 39.30
C GLY A 41 34.85 18.77 38.73
N GLU A 42 33.91 19.40 39.44
CA GLU A 42 32.52 19.56 39.01
C GLU A 42 32.41 20.27 37.65
N ARG A 43 33.25 21.29 37.40
CA ARG A 43 33.27 22.02 36.14
C ARG A 43 33.83 21.18 35.00
N ASN A 44 34.88 20.40 35.23
CA ASN A 44 35.43 19.50 34.23
C ASN A 44 34.43 18.39 33.88
N ASP A 45 33.78 17.80 34.88
CA ASP A 45 32.72 16.81 34.69
C ASP A 45 31.54 17.40 33.90
N ALA A 46 31.13 18.64 34.21
CA ALA A 46 30.09 19.34 33.47
C ALA A 46 30.47 19.59 32.00
N ARG A 47 31.74 19.93 31.72
CA ARG A 47 32.23 20.12 30.34
C ARG A 47 32.26 18.81 29.56
N THR A 48 32.69 17.72 30.18
CA THR A 48 32.67 16.40 29.56
C THR A 48 31.24 15.99 29.21
N LYS A 49 30.30 16.15 30.14
CA LYS A 49 28.87 15.88 29.90
C LYS A 49 28.28 16.74 28.79
N LEU A 50 28.67 18.02 28.73
CA LEU A 50 28.21 18.93 27.68
C LEU A 50 28.71 18.49 26.30
N ALA A 51 29.99 18.12 26.18
CA ALA A 51 30.54 17.59 24.93
C ALA A 51 29.87 16.26 24.51
N GLU A 52 29.58 15.36 25.46
CA GLU A 52 28.84 14.12 25.18
C GLU A 52 27.42 14.40 24.68
N GLN A 53 26.74 15.39 25.28
CA GLN A 53 25.40 15.82 24.84
C GLN A 53 25.42 16.44 23.44
N GLU A 54 26.41 17.27 23.12
CA GLU A 54 26.58 17.86 21.78
C GLU A 54 26.75 16.78 20.71
N VAL A 55 27.59 15.77 20.98
CA VAL A 55 27.77 14.63 20.06
C VAL A 55 26.47 13.83 19.90
N MET A 56 25.72 13.61 20.99
CA MET A 56 24.43 12.92 20.93
C MET A 56 23.40 13.69 20.09
N ILE A 57 23.33 15.02 20.25
CA ILE A 57 22.45 15.89 19.46
C ILE A 57 22.82 15.83 17.98
N GLU A 58 24.12 15.89 17.65
CA GLU A 58 24.58 15.76 16.26
C GLU A 58 24.18 14.41 15.65
N GLY A 59 24.34 13.33 16.42
CA GLY A 59 23.90 11.98 16.03
C GLY A 59 22.39 11.91 15.77
N LEU A 60 21.58 12.43 16.68
CA LEU A 60 20.12 12.48 16.53
C LEU A 60 19.69 13.30 15.31
N ASN A 61 20.33 14.45 15.06
CA ASN A 61 20.02 15.27 13.89
C ASN A 61 20.32 14.55 12.56
N LYS A 62 21.41 13.77 12.50
CA LYS A 62 21.71 12.92 11.32
C LYS A 62 20.63 11.86 11.12
N THR A 63 20.18 11.22 12.19
CA THR A 63 19.09 10.22 12.14
C THR A 63 17.76 10.84 11.69
N ILE A 64 17.42 12.03 12.21
CA ILE A 64 16.20 12.76 11.79
C ILE A 64 16.26 13.07 10.29
N THR A 65 17.40 13.58 9.81
CA THR A 65 17.59 13.92 8.40
C THR A 65 17.44 12.68 7.50
N ALA A 66 17.96 11.53 7.93
CA ALA A 66 17.80 10.27 7.22
C ALA A 66 16.32 9.83 7.16
N PHE A 67 15.60 9.91 8.28
CA PHE A 67 14.17 9.58 8.32
C PHE A 67 13.31 10.52 7.47
N ASP A 68 13.64 11.81 7.42
CA ASP A 68 12.95 12.77 6.55
C ASP A 68 13.15 12.42 5.05
N GLY A 69 14.36 11.98 4.69
CA GLY A 69 14.65 11.46 3.35
C GLY A 69 13.84 10.19 3.00
N GLU A 70 13.78 9.23 3.91
CA GLU A 70 12.95 8.02 3.75
C GLU A 70 11.46 8.35 3.64
N ARG A 71 10.98 9.29 4.45
CA ARG A 71 9.59 9.74 4.40
C ARG A 71 9.25 10.41 3.07
N ALA A 72 10.16 11.19 2.50
CA ALA A 72 9.98 11.79 1.17
C ALA A 72 9.87 10.72 0.08
N THR A 73 10.77 9.74 0.08
CA THR A 73 10.76 8.64 -0.91
C THR A 73 9.51 7.76 -0.80
N LEU A 74 9.02 7.49 0.41
CA LEU A 74 7.75 6.81 0.63
C LEU A 74 6.55 7.61 0.10
N GLY A 75 6.57 8.94 0.26
CA GLY A 75 5.54 9.82 -0.30
C GLY A 75 5.48 9.77 -1.83
N GLU A 76 6.64 9.76 -2.49
CA GLU A 76 6.74 9.60 -3.94
C GLU A 76 6.22 8.23 -4.40
N PHE A 77 6.61 7.16 -3.70
CA PHE A 77 6.15 5.81 -4.02
C PHE A 77 4.63 5.69 -3.90
N LYS A 78 4.04 6.23 -2.81
CA LYS A 78 2.59 6.25 -2.62
C LYS A 78 1.89 6.96 -3.77
N THR A 79 2.37 8.13 -4.16
CA THR A 79 1.79 8.92 -5.27
C THR A 79 1.86 8.15 -6.60
N LYS A 80 3.01 7.51 -6.89
CA LYS A 80 3.16 6.67 -8.09
C LYS A 80 2.21 5.48 -8.08
N TYR A 81 2.09 4.80 -6.95
CA TYR A 81 1.21 3.64 -6.81
C TYR A 81 -0.27 4.02 -6.98
N GLU A 82 -0.71 5.11 -6.36
CA GLU A 82 -2.07 5.65 -6.54
C GLU A 82 -2.33 6.04 -8.00
N GLY A 83 -1.33 6.63 -8.68
CA GLY A 83 -1.39 6.92 -10.12
C GLY A 83 -1.58 5.68 -10.99
N ILE A 84 -0.79 4.63 -10.75
CA ILE A 84 -0.89 3.34 -11.47
C ILE A 84 -2.27 2.70 -11.25
N GLN A 85 -2.78 2.71 -10.01
CA GLN A 85 -4.10 2.17 -9.69
C GLN A 85 -5.23 2.96 -10.37
N ALA A 86 -5.13 4.30 -10.42
CA ALA A 86 -6.10 5.13 -11.09
C ALA A 86 -6.09 4.93 -12.62
N GLU A 87 -4.90 4.77 -13.22
CA GLU A 87 -4.77 4.49 -14.65
C GLU A 87 -5.31 3.10 -15.01
N ALA A 88 -4.98 2.08 -14.21
CA ALA A 88 -5.52 0.73 -14.37
C ALA A 88 -7.05 0.72 -14.25
N PHE A 89 -7.60 1.41 -13.24
CA PHE A 89 -9.04 1.51 -13.07
C PHE A 89 -9.70 2.24 -14.25
N ARG A 90 -9.08 3.29 -14.78
CA ARG A 90 -9.58 3.99 -15.97
C ARG A 90 -9.66 3.07 -17.18
N ALA A 91 -8.60 2.30 -17.43
CA ALA A 91 -8.54 1.32 -18.52
C ALA A 91 -9.60 0.21 -18.34
N ASP A 92 -9.75 -0.31 -17.12
CA ASP A 92 -10.78 -1.30 -16.79
C ASP A 92 -12.19 -0.73 -17.00
N LYS A 93 -12.45 0.51 -16.57
CA LYS A 93 -13.76 1.19 -16.73
C LYS A 93 -14.09 1.42 -18.20
N GLU A 94 -13.13 1.82 -19.02
CA GLU A 94 -13.30 1.98 -20.47
C GLU A 94 -13.58 0.64 -21.15
N SER A 95 -12.79 -0.40 -20.84
CA SER A 95 -12.98 -1.75 -21.37
C SER A 95 -14.35 -2.32 -21.01
N TRP A 96 -14.78 -2.16 -19.76
CA TRP A 96 -16.11 -2.56 -19.35
C TRP A 96 -17.21 -1.75 -20.03
N GLY A 97 -17.03 -0.43 -20.18
CA GLY A 97 -17.97 0.43 -20.87
C GLY A 97 -18.25 -0.03 -22.31
N GLU A 98 -17.21 -0.44 -23.04
CA GLU A 98 -17.36 -1.01 -24.39
C GLU A 98 -18.06 -2.36 -24.38
N LYS A 99 -17.64 -3.29 -23.52
CA LYS A 99 -18.26 -4.63 -23.40
C LYS A 99 -19.72 -4.55 -22.95
N ALA A 100 -20.05 -3.61 -22.06
CA ALA A 100 -21.38 -3.44 -21.51
C ALA A 100 -22.43 -3.04 -22.56
N LYS A 101 -22.02 -2.39 -23.66
CA LYS A 101 -22.91 -2.02 -24.78
C LYS A 101 -23.63 -3.23 -25.37
N MET A 102 -23.02 -4.43 -25.32
CA MET A 102 -23.66 -5.64 -25.83
C MET A 102 -24.94 -6.01 -25.08
N PHE A 103 -25.10 -5.56 -23.83
CA PHE A 103 -26.30 -5.81 -23.02
C PHE A 103 -27.49 -4.93 -23.41
N ASN A 104 -27.29 -3.99 -24.35
CA ASN A 104 -28.32 -3.09 -24.87
C ASN A 104 -28.70 -3.42 -26.32
N VAL A 105 -28.50 -4.65 -26.77
CA VAL A 105 -28.99 -5.11 -28.08
C VAL A 105 -30.52 -5.12 -28.11
N GLU A 106 -31.11 -4.76 -29.25
CA GLU A 106 -32.56 -4.69 -29.45
C GLU A 106 -33.20 -6.09 -29.64
N GLU A 107 -34.49 -6.17 -29.31
CA GLU A 107 -35.35 -7.32 -29.62
C GLU A 107 -35.41 -7.53 -31.14
N GLY A 108 -34.73 -8.59 -31.62
CA GLY A 108 -34.53 -8.86 -33.04
C GLY A 108 -33.07 -9.19 -33.40
N ASN A 109 -32.12 -8.85 -32.53
CA ASN A 109 -30.73 -9.27 -32.68
C ASN A 109 -30.55 -10.75 -32.34
N VAL A 110 -29.74 -11.49 -33.11
CA VAL A 110 -29.43 -12.91 -32.87
C VAL A 110 -28.78 -13.19 -31.50
N LEU A 111 -28.18 -12.17 -30.88
CA LEU A 111 -27.58 -12.25 -29.55
C LEU A 111 -28.55 -11.86 -28.44
N PHE A 112 -29.73 -11.30 -28.75
CA PHE A 112 -30.66 -10.76 -27.76
C PHE A 112 -31.04 -11.78 -26.68
N GLU A 113 -31.46 -12.99 -27.08
CA GLU A 113 -31.83 -14.03 -26.12
C GLU A 113 -30.64 -14.52 -25.28
N LYS A 114 -29.45 -14.63 -25.89
CA LYS A 114 -28.24 -15.08 -25.20
C LYS A 114 -27.83 -14.07 -24.13
N VAL A 115 -27.77 -12.79 -24.53
CA VAL A 115 -27.39 -11.68 -23.67
C VAL A 115 -28.42 -11.47 -22.55
N SER A 116 -29.71 -11.54 -22.86
CA SER A 116 -30.78 -11.36 -21.87
C SER A 116 -30.75 -12.41 -20.75
N LYS A 117 -30.26 -13.63 -21.03
CA LYS A 117 -30.14 -14.72 -20.04
C LYS A 117 -29.03 -14.53 -19.02
N ILE A 118 -28.04 -13.69 -19.33
CA ILE A 118 -26.86 -13.50 -18.48
C ILE A 118 -26.70 -12.06 -17.99
N LYS A 119 -27.53 -11.13 -18.47
CA LYS A 119 -27.46 -9.69 -18.17
C LYS A 119 -27.55 -9.40 -16.67
N ASP A 120 -28.29 -10.22 -15.92
CA ASP A 120 -28.45 -10.13 -14.46
C ASP A 120 -27.15 -10.45 -13.68
N ARG A 121 -26.18 -11.11 -14.32
CA ARG A 121 -24.86 -11.42 -13.72
C ARG A 121 -23.86 -10.28 -13.82
N PHE A 122 -24.22 -9.19 -14.50
CA PHE A 122 -23.37 -8.04 -14.70
C PHE A 122 -23.99 -6.80 -14.07
N LEU A 123 -23.16 -6.02 -13.40
CA LEU A 123 -23.56 -4.73 -12.89
C LEU A 123 -23.45 -3.70 -14.01
N THR A 124 -24.57 -3.11 -14.41
CA THR A 124 -24.59 -2.00 -15.37
C THR A 124 -24.62 -0.67 -14.63
N PRO A 125 -23.96 0.38 -15.14
CA PRO A 125 -23.98 1.71 -14.54
C PRO A 125 -25.30 2.42 -14.88
N THR A 126 -26.45 1.88 -14.43
CA THR A 126 -27.77 2.50 -14.65
C THR A 126 -28.02 3.62 -13.66
N ASP A 127 -27.66 3.44 -12.39
CA ASP A 127 -28.05 4.35 -11.30
C ASP A 127 -26.87 4.86 -10.45
N ARG A 128 -25.69 4.26 -10.61
CA ARG A 128 -24.46 4.68 -9.92
C ARG A 128 -23.22 4.31 -10.70
N GLU A 129 -22.13 5.00 -10.41
CA GLU A 129 -20.81 4.57 -10.85
C GLU A 129 -20.42 3.25 -10.17
N LEU A 130 -19.81 2.37 -10.96
CA LEU A 130 -19.25 1.12 -10.48
C LEU A 130 -17.89 1.38 -9.82
N THR A 131 -17.65 0.69 -8.71
CA THR A 131 -16.34 0.67 -8.04
C THR A 131 -15.32 -0.13 -8.86
N HIS A 132 -14.03 0.00 -8.53
CA HIS A 132 -12.96 -0.74 -9.20
C HIS A 132 -13.16 -2.25 -9.13
N ASP A 133 -13.53 -2.77 -7.96
CA ASP A 133 -13.73 -4.21 -7.77
C ASP A 133 -14.93 -4.72 -8.58
N GLU A 134 -15.99 -3.92 -8.70
CA GLU A 134 -17.19 -4.28 -9.48
C GLU A 134 -16.90 -4.29 -10.98
N VAL A 135 -16.15 -3.31 -11.48
CA VAL A 135 -15.69 -3.29 -12.87
C VAL A 135 -14.82 -4.52 -13.17
N ARG A 136 -13.87 -4.84 -12.29
CA ARG A 136 -13.03 -6.04 -12.44
C ARG A 136 -13.83 -7.33 -12.37
N GLN A 137 -14.81 -7.41 -11.47
CA GLN A 137 -15.68 -8.57 -11.38
C GLN A 137 -16.48 -8.74 -12.68
N ASN A 138 -17.03 -7.67 -13.23
CA ASN A 138 -17.71 -7.70 -14.52
C ASN A 138 -16.77 -8.15 -15.65
N LEU A 139 -15.56 -7.60 -15.74
CA LEU A 139 -14.57 -8.00 -16.76
C LEU A 139 -14.19 -9.48 -16.63
N ASN A 140 -13.97 -9.97 -15.41
CA ASN A 140 -13.67 -11.37 -15.13
C ASN A 140 -14.82 -12.29 -15.53
N ASN A 141 -16.05 -11.93 -15.15
CA ASN A 141 -17.24 -12.68 -15.55
C ASN A 141 -17.39 -12.69 -17.08
N PHE A 142 -17.15 -11.56 -17.74
CA PHE A 142 -17.27 -11.42 -19.18
C PHE A 142 -16.26 -12.29 -19.92
N LYS A 143 -15.02 -12.31 -19.43
CA LYS A 143 -13.95 -13.14 -19.98
C LYS A 143 -14.32 -14.62 -20.00
N VAL A 144 -15.01 -15.12 -18.97
CA VAL A 144 -15.52 -16.51 -18.96
C VAL A 144 -16.44 -16.78 -20.15
N TYR A 145 -17.32 -15.83 -20.50
CA TYR A 145 -18.23 -15.96 -21.63
C TYR A 145 -17.51 -15.81 -22.99
N GLU A 146 -16.46 -15.00 -23.06
CA GLU A 146 -15.59 -14.92 -24.25
C GLU A 146 -14.82 -16.23 -24.44
N ASP A 147 -14.24 -16.80 -23.38
CA ASP A 147 -13.42 -18.01 -23.43
C ASP A 147 -14.23 -19.24 -23.89
N ILE A 148 -15.52 -19.31 -23.54
CA ILE A 148 -16.43 -20.37 -24.03
C ILE A 148 -17.12 -20.01 -25.36
N ASN A 149 -16.73 -18.90 -26.00
CA ASN A 149 -17.33 -18.39 -27.23
C ASN A 149 -18.87 -18.26 -27.15
N TYR A 150 -19.40 -17.88 -26.00
CA TYR A 150 -20.84 -17.82 -25.75
C TYR A 150 -21.56 -16.88 -26.74
N PHE A 151 -20.91 -15.76 -27.05
CA PHE A 151 -21.39 -14.71 -27.96
C PHE A 151 -21.11 -14.98 -29.44
N GLY A 152 -20.46 -16.11 -29.77
CA GLY A 152 -20.28 -16.53 -31.15
C GLY A 152 -21.61 -16.71 -31.88
N LYS A 153 -21.60 -16.51 -33.21
CA LYS A 153 -22.75 -16.77 -34.07
C LYS A 153 -23.17 -18.23 -33.93
N GLN A 154 -24.47 -18.49 -33.83
CA GLN A 154 -24.98 -19.86 -33.94
C GLN A 154 -24.63 -20.38 -35.34
N GLU A 155 -23.87 -21.48 -35.43
CA GLU A 155 -23.95 -22.32 -36.61
C GLU A 155 -25.36 -22.92 -36.64
N THR A 156 -26.16 -22.50 -37.61
CA THR A 156 -27.43 -23.15 -37.94
C THR A 156 -27.13 -24.48 -38.61
N THR A 157 -26.84 -25.52 -37.83
CA THR A 157 -26.96 -26.90 -38.29
C THR A 157 -27.31 -27.81 -37.11
N ALA A 158 -28.53 -28.34 -37.18
CA ALA A 158 -28.96 -29.44 -36.37
C ALA A 158 -28.10 -30.68 -36.66
N THR A 159 -27.26 -31.09 -35.71
CA THR A 159 -26.93 -32.51 -35.42
C THR A 159 -26.31 -32.56 -34.02
N PRO A 160 -26.74 -33.46 -33.11
CA PRO A 160 -26.12 -33.55 -31.78
C PRO A 160 -24.73 -34.21 -31.90
N PRO A 161 -23.64 -33.58 -31.43
CA PRO A 161 -22.36 -34.26 -31.40
C PRO A 161 -22.23 -35.12 -30.14
N ASN A 162 -21.97 -36.38 -30.44
CA ASN A 162 -21.53 -37.48 -29.61
C ASN A 162 -20.37 -37.10 -28.66
N THR A 163 -20.35 -37.77 -27.50
CA THR A 163 -19.33 -37.75 -26.45
C THR A 163 -17.89 -37.74 -26.97
N GLN A 164 -17.13 -36.68 -26.64
CA GLN A 164 -15.68 -36.74 -26.46
C GLN A 164 -15.19 -35.56 -25.58
N LYS A 165 -14.79 -35.87 -24.34
CA LYS A 165 -13.84 -35.05 -23.56
C LYS A 165 -12.46 -35.21 -24.22
N PRO A 166 -11.65 -34.15 -24.32
CA PRO A 166 -10.49 -34.11 -23.43
C PRO A 166 -10.06 -32.71 -22.97
N GLY A 167 -9.64 -32.62 -21.71
CA GLY A 167 -8.48 -31.82 -21.27
C GLY A 167 -8.59 -30.30 -21.27
N GLY A 168 -8.78 -29.73 -20.08
CA GLY A 168 -8.58 -28.29 -19.85
C GLY A 168 -9.00 -27.83 -18.45
N ASP A 169 -8.82 -28.68 -17.43
CA ASP A 169 -9.04 -28.27 -16.04
C ASP A 169 -7.88 -27.38 -15.59
N LEU A 170 -8.11 -26.07 -15.47
CA LEU A 170 -7.28 -25.21 -14.62
C LEU A 170 -8.15 -24.65 -13.50
N PRO A 171 -8.17 -25.29 -12.32
CA PRO A 171 -8.73 -24.69 -11.12
C PRO A 171 -7.82 -23.54 -10.65
N ASN A 172 -8.41 -22.53 -10.00
CA ASN A 172 -7.61 -21.61 -9.18
C ASN A 172 -6.99 -22.36 -7.98
N GLU A 173 -6.05 -21.74 -7.27
CA GLU A 173 -5.27 -22.34 -6.16
C GLU A 173 -6.11 -22.91 -4.99
N LYS A 174 -7.44 -22.75 -5.01
CA LYS A 174 -8.38 -23.28 -4.01
C LYS A 174 -9.30 -24.39 -4.52
N GLY A 175 -9.22 -24.78 -5.80
CA GLY A 175 -10.07 -25.84 -6.37
C GLY A 175 -11.51 -25.39 -6.70
N ASP A 176 -11.82 -24.09 -6.60
CA ASP A 176 -13.17 -23.54 -6.76
C ASP A 176 -13.30 -22.74 -8.06
N PHE A 177 -14.18 -23.15 -8.96
CA PHE A 177 -14.53 -22.40 -10.16
C PHE A 177 -15.55 -21.29 -9.80
N TYR A 178 -15.06 -20.11 -9.41
CA TYR A 178 -15.90 -18.94 -9.08
C TYR A 178 -17.02 -19.24 -8.04
N GLY A 179 -16.69 -20.02 -7.01
CA GLY A 179 -17.64 -20.44 -5.96
C GLY A 179 -18.48 -21.69 -6.29
N TYR A 180 -18.24 -22.34 -7.43
CA TYR A 180 -18.82 -23.63 -7.81
C TYR A 180 -17.70 -24.67 -8.00
N LYS A 181 -17.94 -25.94 -7.66
CA LYS A 181 -16.89 -26.97 -7.66
C LYS A 181 -16.40 -27.34 -9.05
N ASN A 182 -17.16 -27.06 -10.10
CA ASN A 182 -16.79 -27.26 -11.50
C ASN A 182 -17.81 -26.64 -12.47
N ILE A 183 -17.45 -26.61 -13.76
CA ILE A 183 -18.29 -26.14 -14.88
C ILE A 183 -19.63 -26.90 -14.96
N ALA A 184 -19.66 -28.19 -14.60
CA ALA A 184 -20.90 -28.98 -14.63
C ALA A 184 -21.89 -28.57 -13.52
N GLU A 185 -21.40 -28.09 -12.37
CA GLU A 185 -22.23 -27.57 -11.29
C GLU A 185 -22.83 -26.21 -11.64
N LEU A 186 -22.06 -25.34 -12.31
CA LEU A 186 -22.54 -24.09 -12.88
C LEU A 186 -23.64 -24.33 -13.94
N ALA A 187 -23.41 -25.22 -14.89
CA ALA A 187 -24.38 -25.55 -15.95
C ALA A 187 -25.68 -26.17 -15.38
N ARG A 188 -25.61 -26.95 -14.30
CA ARG A 188 -26.79 -27.50 -13.60
C ARG A 188 -27.57 -26.42 -12.86
N ALA A 189 -26.90 -25.44 -12.26
CA ALA A 189 -27.56 -24.31 -11.62
C ALA A 189 -28.32 -23.45 -12.65
N ASP A 190 -27.72 -23.23 -13.82
CA ASP A 190 -28.34 -22.51 -14.94
C ASP A 190 -29.57 -23.23 -15.49
N TRP A 191 -29.49 -24.56 -15.65
CA TRP A 191 -30.64 -25.35 -16.09
C TRP A 191 -31.83 -25.28 -15.11
N ARG A 192 -31.57 -25.34 -13.79
CA ARG A 192 -32.63 -25.23 -12.78
C ARG A 192 -33.29 -23.86 -12.76
N LYS A 193 -32.53 -22.77 -12.88
CA LYS A 193 -33.09 -21.41 -12.98
C LYS A 193 -33.95 -21.25 -14.24
N ALA A 194 -33.50 -21.82 -15.37
CA ALA A 194 -34.26 -21.78 -16.61
C ALA A 194 -35.57 -22.60 -16.54
N GLU A 195 -35.58 -23.73 -15.82
CA GLU A 195 -36.82 -24.48 -15.57
C GLU A 195 -37.78 -23.75 -14.63
N GLN A 196 -37.28 -23.13 -13.55
CA GLN A 196 -38.11 -22.31 -12.66
C GLN A 196 -38.79 -21.18 -13.45
N TRP A 197 -38.04 -20.51 -14.32
CA TRP A 197 -38.59 -19.43 -15.14
C TRP A 197 -39.65 -19.89 -16.15
N LYS A 198 -39.55 -21.13 -16.65
CA LYS A 198 -40.59 -21.73 -17.50
C LYS A 198 -41.85 -22.11 -16.71
N GLN A 199 -41.72 -22.40 -15.42
CA GLN A 199 -42.86 -22.68 -14.55
C GLN A 199 -43.56 -21.40 -14.08
N GLU A 200 -42.81 -20.33 -13.82
CA GLU A 200 -43.35 -19.02 -13.43
C GLU A 200 -44.06 -18.27 -14.58
N ARG A 201 -43.84 -18.69 -15.83
CA ARG A 201 -44.48 -18.13 -17.04
C ARG A 201 -45.68 -18.95 -17.56
N LYS A 202 -46.11 -19.99 -16.83
CA LYS A 202 -47.35 -20.73 -17.09
C LYS A 202 -48.44 -20.29 -16.12
#